data_AF-A0A4R8QZJ8-F1
#
_entry.id   AF-A0A4R8QZJ8-F1
#
_cell.length_a   1.000
_cell.length_b   1.000
_cell.length_c   1.000
_cell.angle_alpha   90.00
_cell.angle_beta   90.00
_cell.angle_gamma   90.00
#
_symmetry.space_group_name_H-M   'P 1'
#
loop_
_entity.id
_entity.type
_entity.pdbx_description
1 polymer ?
#
loop_
_entity_poly.entity_id
_entity_poly.type
_entity_poly.pdbx_seq_one_letter_code
_entity_poly.pdbx_strand_id
1 'polypeptide(L)'
;MTFETSGAHTPASAKSWQRTFWATALLTIPMLGLITSTFWWHRGGGSADLFGLFGFNLLSLLAYPLIYFAGLTLYIRRLRSLLQHIPEKDRALAPDGLWLIIAVPVNFVGSFFVITGITRSLAADGRLDPIIVRRWHYLGIAWCTFQVLSFVPVMSVSFIAVLLGYALWAAHWIYSVRVDDQLTAPREADTDE
;
A
#
# COMPACT_ATOMS: atom_id res chain seq x y z
N MET A 1 -49.41 16.71 -0.59
CA MET A 1 -48.08 16.91 -1.20
C MET A 1 -47.05 16.74 -0.10
N THR A 2 -46.57 15.51 0.04
CA THR A 2 -45.55 15.09 1.00
C THR A 2 -44.18 15.30 0.36
N PHE A 3 -43.41 16.25 0.88
CA PHE A 3 -41.98 16.34 0.61
C PHE A 3 -41.26 15.36 1.53
N GLU A 4 -40.97 14.16 1.02
CA GLU A 4 -40.00 13.27 1.62
C GLU A 4 -38.62 13.93 1.56
N THR A 5 -38.10 14.29 2.73
CA THR A 5 -36.72 14.70 2.92
C THR A 5 -35.82 13.51 2.58
N SER A 6 -35.15 13.63 1.43
CA SER A 6 -34.06 12.77 0.97
C SER A 6 -33.12 12.42 2.12
N GLY A 7 -33.13 11.15 2.52
CA GLY A 7 -32.26 10.61 3.53
C GLY A 7 -30.81 10.76 3.12
N ALA A 8 -30.09 11.61 3.84
CA ALA A 8 -28.64 11.79 3.73
C ALA A 8 -27.93 10.48 4.09
N HIS A 9 -27.69 9.62 3.10
CA HIS A 9 -26.81 8.48 3.22
C HIS A 9 -25.36 8.94 3.08
N THR A 10 -24.71 9.30 4.19
CA THR A 10 -23.29 9.03 4.47
C THR A 10 -22.91 9.50 5.88
N PRO A 11 -22.37 8.63 6.76
CA PRO A 11 -21.00 8.88 7.24
C PRO A 11 -20.20 7.65 7.72
N ALA A 12 -20.62 6.40 7.48
CA ALA A 12 -19.86 5.23 7.97
C ALA A 12 -18.46 5.12 7.32
N SER A 13 -18.37 5.47 6.04
CA SER A 13 -17.13 5.51 5.25
C SER A 13 -16.19 6.65 5.67
N ALA A 14 -16.72 7.87 5.87
CA ALA A 14 -15.89 9.02 6.25
C ALA A 14 -15.26 8.86 7.65
N LYS A 15 -16.02 8.30 8.59
CA LYS A 15 -15.57 8.09 9.97
C LYS A 15 -14.53 6.96 10.08
N SER A 16 -14.63 5.91 9.27
CA SER A 16 -13.62 4.85 9.21
C SER A 16 -12.31 5.35 8.58
N TRP A 17 -12.41 6.20 7.54
CA TRP A 17 -11.25 6.78 6.88
C TRP A 17 -10.49 7.77 7.79
N GLN A 18 -11.22 8.62 8.51
CA GLN A 18 -10.61 9.57 9.45
C GLN A 18 -9.88 8.85 10.61
N ARG A 19 -10.44 7.73 11.12
CA ARG A 19 -9.76 6.89 12.13
C ARG A 19 -8.51 6.23 11.58
N THR A 20 -8.55 5.70 10.36
CA THR A 20 -7.40 5.12 9.68
C THR A 20 -6.30 6.16 9.44
N PHE A 21 -6.68 7.37 9.03
CA PHE A 21 -5.75 8.48 8.85
C PHE A 21 -5.04 8.86 10.16
N TRP A 22 -5.80 9.08 11.25
CA TRP A 22 -5.20 9.42 12.54
C TRP A 22 -4.34 8.29 13.14
N ALA A 23 -4.78 7.04 12.99
CA ALA A 23 -3.97 5.89 13.39
C ALA A 23 -2.66 5.82 12.59
N THR A 24 -2.73 6.07 11.28
CA THR A 24 -1.53 6.14 10.41
C THR A 24 -0.61 7.25 10.86
N ALA A 25 -1.12 8.47 11.06
CA ALA A 25 -0.34 9.61 11.52
C ALA A 25 0.35 9.34 12.87
N LEU A 26 -0.36 8.75 13.83
CA LEU A 26 0.17 8.42 15.15
C LEU A 26 1.26 7.34 15.10
N LEU A 27 1.06 6.30 14.28
CA LEU A 27 2.04 5.24 14.05
C LEU A 27 3.24 5.69 13.19
N THR A 28 3.11 6.81 12.48
CA THR A 28 4.21 7.40 11.71
C THR A 28 5.24 8.08 12.63
N ILE A 29 4.84 8.53 13.82
CA ILE A 29 5.70 9.20 14.81
C ILE A 29 6.90 8.32 15.23
N PRO A 30 6.72 7.05 15.67
CA PRO A 30 7.85 6.19 16.01
C PRO A 30 8.74 5.85 14.80
N MET A 31 8.16 5.77 13.59
CA MET A 31 8.93 5.56 12.36
C MET A 31 9.81 6.77 12.04
N LEU A 32 9.27 7.99 12.15
CA LEU A 32 10.04 9.23 12.05
C LEU A 32 11.12 9.31 13.12
N GLY A 33 10.80 8.92 14.36
CA GLY A 33 11.76 8.79 15.44
C GLY A 33 12.89 7.83 15.10
N LEU A 34 12.60 6.67 14.50
CA LEU A 34 13.61 5.70 14.06
C LEU A 34 14.51 6.26 12.96
N ILE A 35 13.93 6.91 11.93
CA ILE A 35 14.64 7.47 10.77
C ILE A 35 15.52 8.66 11.18
N THR A 36 15.03 9.51 12.07
CA THR A 36 15.72 10.76 12.47
C THR A 36 16.62 10.60 13.70
N SER A 37 16.56 9.45 14.37
CA SER A 37 17.33 9.23 15.59
C SER A 37 18.83 9.13 15.31
N THR A 38 19.55 10.14 15.79
CA THR A 38 21.02 10.21 15.80
C THR A 38 21.67 9.17 16.71
N PHE A 39 20.89 8.50 17.57
CA PHE A 39 21.35 7.45 18.48
C PHE A 39 22.05 6.29 17.74
N TRP A 40 21.58 5.98 16.53
CA TRP A 40 22.11 4.88 15.72
C TRP A 40 23.29 5.32 14.83
N TRP A 41 23.34 6.60 14.47
CA TRP A 41 24.40 7.19 13.66
C TRP A 41 25.76 7.11 14.36
N HIS A 42 25.78 7.20 15.69
CA HIS A 42 27.01 7.18 16.48
C HIS A 42 27.66 5.80 16.62
N ARG A 43 26.94 4.71 16.29
CA ARG A 43 27.47 3.33 16.32
C ARG A 43 27.96 2.81 14.95
N GLY A 44 28.03 3.68 13.94
CA GLY A 44 28.46 3.30 12.58
C GLY A 44 27.43 2.48 11.80
N GLY A 45 26.21 2.33 12.31
CA GLY A 45 25.11 1.62 11.65
C GLY A 45 24.31 2.55 10.74
N GLY A 46 24.78 2.73 9.50
CA GLY A 46 23.94 3.30 8.45
C GLY A 46 22.86 2.30 8.01
N SER A 47 21.67 2.77 7.64
CA SER A 47 20.70 1.94 6.91
C SER A 47 21.07 1.91 5.42
N ALA A 48 20.86 0.78 4.75
CA ALA A 48 21.12 0.63 3.31
C ALA A 48 20.38 1.69 2.46
N ASP A 49 19.14 2.04 2.81
CA ASP A 49 18.36 3.05 2.09
C ASP A 49 18.98 4.46 2.24
N LEU A 50 19.35 4.87 3.45
CA LEU A 50 20.05 6.15 3.68
C LEU A 50 21.42 6.17 2.99
N PHE A 51 22.16 5.05 2.97
CA PHE A 51 23.42 4.96 2.22
C PHE A 51 23.19 5.06 0.71
N GLY A 52 22.11 4.49 0.17
CA GLY A 52 21.73 4.66 -1.24
C GLY A 52 21.36 6.11 -1.60
N LEU A 53 20.70 6.82 -0.68
CA LEU A 53 20.30 8.22 -0.83
C LEU A 53 21.47 9.21 -0.72
N PHE A 54 22.41 8.98 0.19
CA PHE A 54 23.49 9.94 0.50
C PHE A 54 24.88 9.49 0.02
N GLY A 55 25.06 8.21 -0.33
CA GLY A 55 26.35 7.62 -0.69
C GLY A 55 26.71 7.70 -2.18
N PHE A 56 25.80 8.14 -3.04
CA PHE A 56 26.03 8.25 -4.49
C PHE A 56 25.93 9.70 -4.99
N ASN A 57 26.64 10.00 -6.08
CA ASN A 57 26.73 11.30 -6.75
C ASN A 57 25.36 11.98 -6.98
N LEU A 58 25.36 13.30 -7.24
CA LEU A 58 24.14 14.12 -7.47
C LEU A 58 23.10 13.48 -8.40
N LEU A 59 23.55 12.72 -9.41
CA LEU A 59 22.68 11.98 -10.32
C LEU A 59 21.79 10.95 -9.58
N SER A 60 22.35 10.17 -8.67
CA SER A 60 21.61 9.16 -7.90
C SER A 60 20.65 9.80 -6.90
N LEU A 61 21.03 10.95 -6.34
CA LEU A 61 20.20 11.73 -5.41
C LEU A 61 18.92 12.24 -6.08
N LEU A 62 18.94 12.46 -7.40
CA LEU A 62 17.75 12.83 -8.19
C LEU A 62 17.04 11.61 -8.81
N ALA A 63 17.81 10.65 -9.33
CA ALA A 63 17.25 9.49 -10.03
C ALA A 63 16.48 8.56 -9.09
N TYR A 64 16.99 8.32 -7.88
CA TYR A 64 16.35 7.40 -6.94
C TYR A 64 14.96 7.87 -6.49
N PRO A 65 14.76 9.11 -6.00
CA PRO A 65 13.41 9.61 -5.71
C PRO A 65 12.50 9.59 -6.92
N LEU A 66 13.01 9.97 -8.10
CA LEU A 66 12.22 10.00 -9.33
C LEU A 66 11.70 8.60 -9.72
N ILE A 67 12.57 7.59 -9.70
CA ILE A 67 12.21 6.20 -9.99
C ILE A 67 11.24 5.68 -8.93
N TYR A 68 11.49 5.98 -7.66
CA TYR A 68 10.61 5.59 -6.56
C TYR A 68 9.20 6.18 -6.72
N PHE A 69 9.08 7.50 -6.95
CA PHE A 69 7.79 8.15 -7.15
C PHE A 69 7.08 7.66 -8.42
N ALA A 70 7.81 7.46 -9.51
CA ALA A 70 7.24 6.91 -10.74
C ALA A 70 6.70 5.49 -10.52
N GLY A 71 7.49 4.60 -9.90
CA GLY A 71 7.08 3.24 -9.57
C GLY A 71 5.88 3.21 -8.63
N LEU A 72 5.89 4.03 -7.58
CA LEU A 72 4.78 4.14 -6.64
C LEU A 72 3.51 4.67 -7.29
N THR A 73 3.62 5.66 -8.18
CA THR A 73 2.48 6.21 -8.92
C THR A 73 1.85 5.16 -9.83
N LEU A 74 2.66 4.40 -10.56
CA LEU A 74 2.17 3.32 -11.43
C LEU A 74 1.52 2.20 -10.61
N TYR A 75 2.10 1.85 -9.47
CA TYR A 75 1.54 0.86 -8.55
C TYR A 75 0.19 1.32 -7.97
N ILE A 76 0.07 2.56 -7.50
CA ILE A 76 -1.20 3.14 -7.01
C ILE A 76 -2.26 3.14 -8.10
N ARG A 77 -1.91 3.52 -9.33
CA ARG A 77 -2.85 3.49 -10.47
C ARG A 77 -3.43 2.08 -10.69
N ARG A 78 -2.61 1.04 -10.51
CA ARG A 78 -3.06 -0.36 -10.62
C ARG A 78 -3.97 -0.77 -9.47
N LEU A 79 -3.60 -0.44 -8.23
CA LEU A 79 -4.49 -0.69 -7.09
C LEU A 79 -5.83 0.06 -7.21
N ARG A 80 -5.82 1.26 -7.79
CA ARG A 80 -7.01 2.05 -8.07
C ARG A 80 -7.90 1.36 -9.11
N SER A 81 -7.33 0.86 -10.20
CA SER A 81 -8.02 0.07 -11.23
C SER A 81 -8.76 -1.11 -10.59
N LEU A 82 -8.04 -1.89 -9.78
CA LEU A 82 -8.59 -3.04 -9.06
C LEU A 82 -9.77 -2.66 -8.15
N LEU A 83 -9.66 -1.58 -7.37
CA LEU A 83 -10.79 -1.10 -6.55
C LEU A 83 -11.97 -0.57 -7.39
N GLN A 84 -11.72 0.00 -8.56
CA GLN A 84 -12.77 0.51 -9.44
C GLN A 84 -13.63 -0.63 -10.02
N HIS A 85 -13.06 -1.82 -10.20
CA HIS A 85 -13.80 -3.02 -10.61
C HIS A 85 -14.69 -3.63 -9.52
N ILE A 86 -14.50 -3.25 -8.26
CA ILE A 86 -15.32 -3.71 -7.13
C ILE A 86 -16.52 -2.77 -6.97
N PRO A 87 -17.76 -3.26 -6.75
CA PRO A 87 -18.93 -2.42 -6.48
C PRO A 87 -18.71 -1.49 -5.28
N GLU A 88 -19.20 -0.25 -5.34
CA GLU A 88 -18.96 0.75 -4.28
C GLU A 88 -19.45 0.29 -2.89
N LYS A 89 -20.54 -0.48 -2.84
CA LYS A 89 -21.09 -1.06 -1.60
C LYS A 89 -20.13 -2.01 -0.88
N ASP A 90 -19.22 -2.64 -1.63
CA ASP A 90 -18.29 -3.65 -1.12
C ASP A 90 -16.88 -3.06 -0.89
N ARG A 91 -16.66 -1.77 -1.21
CA ARG A 91 -15.37 -1.10 -1.02
C ARG A 91 -15.18 -0.69 0.44
N ALA A 92 -14.15 -1.25 1.08
CA ALA A 92 -13.69 -0.82 2.40
C ALA A 92 -12.79 0.44 2.34
N LEU A 93 -12.32 0.83 1.15
CA LEU A 93 -11.44 1.98 0.92
C LEU A 93 -11.89 2.77 -0.31
N ALA A 94 -11.92 4.10 -0.21
CA ALA A 94 -12.13 4.97 -1.35
C ALA A 94 -10.91 4.95 -2.28
N PRO A 95 -11.09 4.84 -3.61
CA PRO A 95 -9.98 4.80 -4.58
C PRO A 95 -9.06 6.03 -4.51
N ASP A 96 -9.61 7.21 -4.21
CA ASP A 96 -8.81 8.44 -4.08
C ASP A 96 -7.98 8.48 -2.78
N GLY A 97 -8.37 7.71 -1.76
CA GLY A 97 -7.61 7.59 -0.51
C GLY A 97 -6.27 6.87 -0.69
N LEU A 98 -6.06 6.15 -1.80
CA LEU A 98 -4.80 5.48 -2.11
C LEU A 98 -3.64 6.47 -2.31
N TRP A 99 -3.90 7.71 -2.73
CA TRP A 99 -2.86 8.70 -2.96
C TRP A 99 -2.13 9.14 -1.68
N LEU A 100 -2.74 8.94 -0.51
CA LEU A 100 -2.11 9.27 0.77
C LEU A 100 -0.80 8.51 1.00
N ILE A 101 -0.63 7.31 0.41
CA ILE A 101 0.61 6.56 0.55
C ILE A 101 1.76 7.18 -0.23
N ILE A 102 1.55 8.17 -1.11
CA ILE A 102 2.66 8.91 -1.74
C ILE A 102 3.48 9.70 -0.72
N ALA A 103 2.85 10.16 0.36
CA ALA A 103 3.58 10.83 1.42
C ALA A 103 4.47 9.80 2.15
N VAL A 104 5.79 9.87 1.94
CA VAL A 104 6.79 8.88 2.42
C VAL A 104 6.61 8.46 3.89
N PRO A 105 6.37 9.37 4.87
CA PRO A 105 6.17 8.95 6.25
C PRO A 105 4.90 8.09 6.42
N VAL A 106 3.84 8.50 5.71
CA VAL A 106 2.55 7.81 5.66
C VAL A 106 2.66 6.53 4.82
N ASN A 107 3.61 6.41 3.90
CA ASN A 107 3.79 5.24 3.03
C ASN A 107 4.04 3.96 3.85
N PHE A 108 4.90 4.02 4.87
CA PHE A 108 5.28 2.84 5.65
C PHE A 108 4.09 2.19 6.33
N VAL A 109 3.33 2.98 7.08
CA VAL A 109 2.18 2.48 7.83
C VAL A 109 0.94 2.41 6.94
N GLY A 110 0.75 3.41 6.08
CA GLY A 110 -0.38 3.52 5.16
C GLY A 110 -0.43 2.37 4.16
N SER A 111 0.72 1.82 3.74
CA SER A 111 0.73 0.63 2.88
C SER A 111 0.06 -0.57 3.54
N PHE A 112 0.25 -0.80 4.85
CA PHE A 112 -0.47 -1.88 5.57
C PHE A 112 -1.99 -1.66 5.54
N PHE A 113 -2.44 -0.43 5.75
CA PHE A 113 -3.86 -0.09 5.72
C PHE A 113 -4.44 -0.23 4.32
N VAL A 114 -3.72 0.17 3.28
CA VAL A 114 -4.12 0.00 1.89
C VAL A 114 -4.25 -1.48 1.54
N ILE A 115 -3.25 -2.30 1.84
CA ILE A 115 -3.30 -3.75 1.59
C ILE A 115 -4.49 -4.37 2.33
N THR A 116 -4.66 -4.08 3.62
CA THR A 116 -5.77 -4.62 4.41
C THR A 116 -7.13 -4.15 3.91
N GLY A 117 -7.23 -2.87 3.52
CA GLY A 117 -8.45 -2.29 2.96
C GLY A 117 -8.85 -2.94 1.64
N ILE A 118 -7.90 -3.11 0.71
CA ILE A 118 -8.15 -3.78 -0.56
C ILE A 118 -8.51 -5.25 -0.34
N THR A 119 -7.81 -5.95 0.56
CA THR A 119 -8.14 -7.35 0.90
C THR A 119 -9.57 -7.48 1.41
N ARG A 120 -10.03 -6.56 2.27
CA ARG A 120 -11.42 -6.54 2.75
C ARG A 120 -12.42 -6.29 1.62
N SER A 121 -12.11 -5.36 0.71
CA SER A 121 -12.94 -5.10 -0.45
C SER A 121 -13.04 -6.33 -1.37
N LEU A 122 -11.91 -7.00 -1.64
CA LEU A 122 -11.87 -8.22 -2.46
C LEU A 122 -12.62 -9.38 -1.80
N ALA A 123 -12.50 -9.53 -0.48
CA ALA A 123 -13.23 -10.55 0.27
C ALA A 123 -14.75 -10.28 0.30
N ALA A 124 -15.16 -9.01 0.34
CA ALA A 124 -16.56 -8.61 0.32
C ALA A 124 -17.20 -8.78 -1.08
N ASP A 125 -16.44 -8.46 -2.14
CA ASP A 125 -16.85 -8.68 -3.53
C ASP A 125 -17.11 -10.16 -3.85
N GLY A 126 -16.32 -11.06 -3.26
CA GLY A 126 -16.58 -12.51 -3.27
C GLY A 126 -16.39 -13.21 -4.61
N ARG A 127 -16.03 -12.50 -5.69
CA ARG A 127 -15.78 -13.11 -7.02
C ARG A 127 -14.49 -13.91 -7.10
N LEU A 128 -13.54 -13.66 -6.20
CA LEU A 128 -12.25 -14.35 -6.17
C LEU A 128 -12.24 -15.45 -5.11
N ASP A 129 -11.51 -16.52 -5.41
CA ASP A 129 -11.22 -17.57 -4.43
C ASP A 129 -10.58 -16.95 -3.17
N PRO A 130 -11.09 -17.23 -1.96
CA PRO A 130 -10.51 -16.76 -0.69
C PRO A 130 -9.02 -17.05 -0.54
N ILE A 131 -8.51 -18.12 -1.15
CA ILE A 131 -7.09 -18.48 -1.15
C ILE A 131 -6.27 -17.46 -1.95
N ILE A 132 -6.79 -16.99 -3.09
CA ILE A 132 -6.15 -15.94 -3.92
C ILE A 132 -6.08 -14.64 -3.12
N VAL A 133 -7.19 -14.23 -2.52
CA VAL A 133 -7.27 -13.02 -1.69
C VAL A 133 -6.30 -13.10 -0.51
N ARG A 134 -6.22 -14.25 0.17
CA ARG A 134 -5.30 -14.46 1.30
C ARG A 134 -3.83 -14.43 0.89
N ARG A 135 -3.48 -15.05 -0.23
CA ARG A 135 -2.10 -15.01 -0.78
C ARG A 135 -1.70 -13.59 -1.15
N TRP A 136 -2.62 -12.84 -1.77
CA TRP A 136 -2.40 -11.45 -2.15
C TRP A 136 -2.13 -10.61 -0.89
N HIS A 137 -2.97 -10.77 0.13
CA HIS A 137 -2.81 -10.10 1.42
C HIS A 137 -1.44 -10.39 2.07
N TYR A 138 -1.07 -11.66 2.22
CA TYR A 138 0.20 -12.02 2.87
C TYR A 138 1.41 -11.50 2.12
N LEU A 139 1.37 -11.52 0.78
CA LEU A 139 2.45 -10.97 -0.03
C LEU A 139 2.58 -9.44 0.16
N GLY A 140 1.46 -8.72 0.23
CA GLY A 140 1.44 -7.29 0.49
C GLY A 140 1.94 -6.94 1.90
N ILE A 141 1.52 -7.69 2.92
CA ILE A 141 1.99 -7.51 4.31
C ILE A 141 3.48 -7.84 4.44
N ALA A 142 3.96 -8.90 3.77
CA ALA A 142 5.37 -9.24 3.75
C ALA A 142 6.20 -8.11 3.13
N TRP A 143 5.77 -7.57 1.99
CA TRP A 143 6.42 -6.40 1.38
C TRP A 143 6.49 -5.21 2.35
N CYS A 144 5.36 -4.84 2.96
CA CYS A 144 5.32 -3.71 3.90
C CYS A 144 6.25 -3.94 5.11
N THR A 145 6.35 -5.18 5.59
CA THR A 145 7.24 -5.54 6.70
C THR A 145 8.71 -5.35 6.32
N PHE A 146 9.12 -5.84 5.15
CA PHE A 146 10.49 -5.66 4.67
C PHE A 146 10.83 -4.20 4.36
N GLN A 147 9.85 -3.41 3.92
CA GLN A 147 10.01 -1.97 3.77
C GLN A 147 10.29 -1.27 5.11
N VAL A 148 9.69 -1.70 6.22
CA VAL A 148 10.02 -1.14 7.54
C VAL A 148 11.41 -1.64 8.00
N LEU A 149 11.71 -2.92 7.75
CA LEU A 149 13.00 -3.52 8.11
C LEU A 149 14.19 -2.89 7.37
N SER A 150 13.99 -2.35 6.17
CA SER A 150 15.07 -1.69 5.40
C SER A 150 15.62 -0.44 6.10
N PHE A 151 14.83 0.19 6.98
CA PHE A 151 15.23 1.34 7.78
C PHE A 151 15.84 0.98 9.13
N VAL A 152 15.89 -0.31 9.49
CA VAL A 152 16.64 -0.76 10.68
C VAL A 152 18.11 -0.41 10.49
N PRO A 153 18.80 0.20 11.47
CA PRO A 153 20.17 0.69 11.33
C PRO A 153 21.21 -0.43 11.52
N VAL A 154 21.02 -1.54 10.81
CA VAL A 154 21.91 -2.71 10.79
C VAL A 154 22.16 -3.07 9.34
N MET A 155 23.26 -2.58 8.75
CA MET A 155 23.52 -2.59 7.30
C MET A 155 23.24 -3.93 6.60
N SER A 156 23.66 -5.04 7.21
CA SER A 156 23.43 -6.39 6.65
C SER A 156 21.94 -6.76 6.60
N VAL A 157 21.20 -6.46 7.68
CA VAL A 157 19.75 -6.67 7.76
C VAL A 157 19.02 -5.71 6.82
N SER A 158 19.39 -4.43 6.83
CA SER A 158 18.81 -3.41 5.95
C SER A 158 18.96 -3.80 4.50
N PHE A 159 20.15 -4.22 4.08
CA PHE A 159 20.43 -4.56 2.69
C PHE A 159 19.60 -5.75 2.20
N ILE A 160 19.54 -6.82 3.00
CA ILE A 160 18.68 -7.97 2.71
C ILE A 160 17.21 -7.54 2.66
N ALA A 161 16.78 -6.68 3.59
CA ALA A 161 15.42 -6.19 3.64
C ALA A 161 15.04 -5.30 2.44
N VAL A 162 15.96 -4.47 1.94
CA VAL A 162 15.77 -3.70 0.70
C VAL A 162 15.56 -4.65 -0.49
N LEU A 163 16.45 -5.63 -0.66
CA LEU A 163 16.38 -6.57 -1.78
C LEU A 163 15.08 -7.39 -1.75
N LEU A 164 14.74 -7.96 -0.59
CA LEU A 164 13.50 -8.71 -0.41
C LEU A 164 12.28 -7.80 -0.54
N GLY A 165 12.34 -6.57 -0.02
CA GLY A 165 11.28 -5.57 -0.15
C GLY A 165 10.96 -5.28 -1.61
N TYR A 166 11.96 -4.98 -2.44
CA TYR A 166 11.74 -4.76 -3.87
C TYR A 166 11.25 -6.01 -4.61
N ALA A 167 11.80 -7.19 -4.30
CA ALA A 167 11.36 -8.44 -4.91
C ALA A 167 9.89 -8.76 -4.57
N LEU A 168 9.50 -8.60 -3.31
CA LEU A 168 8.13 -8.80 -2.84
C LEU A 168 7.18 -7.74 -3.41
N TRP A 169 7.61 -6.48 -3.51
CA TRP A 169 6.85 -5.43 -4.16
C TRP A 169 6.57 -5.75 -5.63
N ALA A 170 7.59 -6.15 -6.39
CA ALA A 170 7.44 -6.52 -7.79
C ALA A 170 6.52 -7.75 -7.95
N ALA A 171 6.70 -8.77 -7.11
CA ALA A 171 5.82 -9.94 -7.10
C ALA A 171 4.38 -9.56 -6.76
N HIS A 172 4.17 -8.69 -5.77
CA HIS A 172 2.86 -8.21 -5.37
C HIS A 172 2.19 -7.39 -6.46
N TRP A 173 2.94 -6.53 -7.16
CA TRP A 173 2.43 -5.79 -8.30
C TRP A 173 2.00 -6.76 -9.42
N ILE A 174 2.87 -7.67 -9.86
CA ILE A 174 2.53 -8.66 -10.90
C ILE A 174 1.29 -9.46 -10.49
N TYR A 175 1.19 -9.85 -9.23
CA TYR A 175 0.04 -10.59 -8.74
C TYR A 175 -1.24 -9.74 -8.71
N SER A 176 -1.12 -8.45 -8.38
CA SER A 176 -2.24 -7.50 -8.44
C SER A 176 -2.77 -7.32 -9.86
N VAL A 177 -1.89 -7.32 -10.87
CA VAL A 177 -2.31 -7.28 -12.28
C VAL A 177 -3.14 -8.51 -12.63
N ARG A 178 -2.66 -9.71 -12.25
CA ARG A 178 -3.38 -10.96 -12.50
C ARG A 178 -4.75 -10.99 -11.82
N VAL A 179 -4.85 -10.45 -10.60
CA VAL A 179 -6.10 -10.34 -9.87
C VAL A 179 -7.05 -9.36 -10.58
N ASP A 180 -6.55 -8.22 -11.06
CA ASP A 180 -7.34 -7.24 -11.81
C ASP A 180 -7.90 -7.86 -13.11
N ASP A 181 -7.09 -8.63 -13.83
CA ASP A 181 -7.50 -9.33 -15.06
C ASP A 181 -8.63 -10.34 -14.77
N GLN A 182 -8.57 -11.07 -13.65
CA GLN A 182 -9.61 -12.02 -13.24
C GLN A 182 -10.94 -11.32 -12.89
N LEU A 183 -10.89 -10.11 -12.36
CA LEU A 183 -12.09 -9.31 -12.07
C LEU A 183 -12.72 -8.71 -13.33
N THR A 184 -11.96 -8.64 -14.42
CA THR A 184 -12.37 -8.08 -15.72
C THR A 184 -12.93 -9.15 -16.67
N ALA A 185 -12.54 -10.42 -16.50
CA ALA A 185 -13.00 -11.53 -17.35
C ALA A 185 -14.54 -11.62 -17.39
N PRO A 186 -15.18 -11.59 -18.57
CA PRO A 186 -16.63 -11.72 -18.72
C PRO A 186 -17.14 -13.04 -18.15
N ARG A 187 -18.35 -13.03 -17.56
CA ARG A 187 -19.04 -14.22 -17.08
C ARG A 187 -19.27 -15.21 -18.24
N GLU A 188 -18.41 -16.21 -18.39
CA GLU A 188 -18.56 -17.31 -19.36
C GLU A 188 -19.63 -18.34 -18.97
N ALA A 189 -20.50 -18.05 -17.99
CA ALA A 189 -21.46 -19.02 -17.45
C ALA A 189 -22.77 -18.36 -17.00
N ASP A 190 -23.43 -17.65 -17.90
CA ASP A 190 -24.87 -17.35 -17.76
C ASP A 190 -25.59 -17.23 -19.10
N THR A 191 -25.04 -17.91 -20.10
CA THR A 191 -25.75 -18.21 -21.34
C THR A 191 -26.05 -19.71 -21.32
N ASP A 192 -26.84 -20.12 -20.33
CA ASP A 192 -27.53 -21.42 -20.28
C ASP A 192 -28.94 -21.20 -19.67
N GLU A 193 -29.63 -20.13 -20.09
CA GLU A 193 -31.09 -19.99 -19.96
C GLU A 193 -31.73 -19.68 -21.32
#